data_AF-A0A955ZAE1-F1
#
_entry.id   AF-A0A955ZAE1-F1
#
_cell.length_a   1.000
_cell.length_b   1.000
_cell.length_c   1.000
_cell.angle_alpha   90.00
_cell.angle_beta   90.00
_cell.angle_gamma   90.00
#
_symmetry.space_group_name_H-M   'P 1'
#
loop_
_entity.id
_entity.type
_entity.pdbx_description
1 polymer ?
#
loop_
_entity_poly.entity_id
_entity_poly.type
_entity_poly.pdbx_seq_one_letter_code
_entity_poly.pdbx_strand_id
1 'polypeptide(L)'
;MSDIEACTITIREGEVGSEPEPVVRHFASPQATHDAYDALIHDLWHERDFVPADEAFMSCEPVAVDGALIARIEEAFAGVPRGRIGIREAGAIDLRLAEHDAEYVSARDEDRETDWRDIPNEVLAHDPSVFPHLDDQGFKFVLPAVMRWTVAVAFDRFLDRWTVSRALLFFLLDGDSPARLARRWELSPRQVAVVVAWLDAYLGSKMLRDANDVERVERWRTLASTAE
;
A
#
# COMPACT_ATOMS: atom_id res chain seq x y z
N MET A 1 20.60 -1.76 -19.60
CA MET A 1 19.46 -0.84 -19.73
C MET A 1 18.26 -1.73 -20.02
N SER A 2 17.36 -1.95 -19.06
CA SER A 2 16.10 -2.61 -19.40
C SER A 2 15.20 -1.56 -20.03
N ASP A 3 14.67 -1.89 -21.20
CA ASP A 3 13.63 -1.10 -21.85
C ASP A 3 12.43 -1.05 -20.89
N ILE A 4 11.94 0.15 -20.58
CA ILE A 4 10.70 0.33 -19.83
C ILE A 4 9.61 0.26 -20.89
N GLU A 5 8.84 -0.82 -20.88
CA GLU A 5 7.74 -1.01 -21.83
C GLU A 5 6.52 -0.16 -21.44
N ALA A 6 5.77 0.27 -22.45
CA ALA A 6 4.71 1.26 -22.34
C ALA A 6 3.53 0.78 -21.46
N CYS A 7 2.98 1.66 -20.63
CA CYS A 7 1.77 1.38 -19.85
C CYS A 7 0.52 1.92 -20.58
N THR A 8 -0.63 1.28 -20.35
CA THR A 8 -1.88 1.62 -21.04
C THR A 8 -3.00 1.79 -20.02
N ILE A 9 -3.71 2.93 -20.05
CA ILE A 9 -4.95 3.13 -19.30
C ILE A 9 -6.12 2.87 -20.25
N THR A 10 -7.04 2.02 -19.84
CA THR A 10 -8.36 1.92 -20.48
C THR A 10 -9.37 2.63 -19.61
N ILE A 11 -10.01 3.67 -20.14
CA ILE A 11 -11.07 4.42 -19.47
C ILE A 11 -12.35 4.13 -20.25
N ARG A 12 -13.41 3.70 -19.58
CA ARG A 12 -14.73 3.63 -20.22
C ARG A 12 -15.40 5.00 -20.06
N GLU A 13 -15.47 5.74 -21.17
CA GLU A 13 -16.12 7.06 -21.21
C GLU A 13 -17.53 6.88 -21.80
N GLY A 14 -18.57 7.39 -21.13
CA GLY A 14 -19.95 7.30 -21.62
C GLY A 14 -20.92 8.19 -20.84
N GLU A 15 -21.97 8.66 -21.52
CA GLU A 15 -23.07 9.39 -20.88
C GLU A 15 -23.92 8.43 -20.04
N VAL A 16 -24.54 8.95 -18.97
CA VAL A 16 -25.45 8.17 -18.13
C VAL A 16 -26.59 7.60 -19.00
N GLY A 17 -26.58 6.28 -19.21
CA GLY A 17 -27.59 5.56 -19.99
C GLY A 17 -27.14 5.04 -21.37
N SER A 18 -25.88 5.23 -21.77
CA SER A 18 -25.29 4.58 -22.95
C SER A 18 -24.26 3.50 -22.56
N GLU A 19 -24.02 2.55 -23.46
CA GLU A 19 -22.97 1.54 -23.28
C GLU A 19 -21.61 2.22 -23.55
N PRO A 20 -20.72 2.36 -22.54
CA PRO A 20 -19.54 3.21 -22.67
C PRO A 20 -18.49 2.56 -23.58
N GLU A 21 -17.90 3.34 -24.49
CA GLU A 21 -16.83 2.86 -25.36
C GLU A 21 -15.48 2.91 -24.60
N PRO A 22 -14.63 1.86 -24.71
CA PRO A 22 -13.32 1.86 -24.07
C PRO A 22 -12.35 2.78 -24.82
N VAL A 23 -11.90 3.84 -24.15
CA VAL A 23 -10.82 4.72 -24.59
C VAL A 23 -9.50 4.19 -24.06
N VAL A 24 -8.67 3.68 -24.95
CA VAL A 24 -7.33 3.15 -24.62
C VAL A 24 -6.29 4.25 -24.84
N ARG A 25 -5.63 4.70 -23.77
CA ARG A 25 -4.55 5.69 -23.83
C ARG A 25 -3.21 5.02 -23.50
N HIS A 26 -2.25 5.12 -24.40
CA HIS A 26 -0.90 4.62 -24.22
C HIS A 26 0.01 5.72 -23.66
N PHE A 27 0.84 5.36 -22.68
CA PHE A 27 1.75 6.29 -22.01
C PHE A 27 3.18 5.77 -22.09
N ALA A 28 4.10 6.71 -22.25
CA ALA A 28 5.52 6.43 -22.45
C ALA A 28 6.24 5.89 -21.21
N SER A 29 5.62 5.96 -20.02
CA SER A 29 6.16 5.43 -18.78
C SER A 29 5.05 5.22 -17.74
N PRO A 30 5.26 4.35 -16.73
CA PRO A 30 4.34 4.22 -15.59
C PRO A 30 4.05 5.55 -14.90
N GLN A 31 5.05 6.44 -14.79
CA GLN A 31 4.86 7.77 -14.20
C GLN A 31 3.89 8.62 -15.03
N ALA A 32 4.04 8.64 -16.36
CA ALA A 32 3.15 9.40 -17.23
C ALA A 32 1.72 8.85 -17.20
N THR A 33 1.57 7.54 -17.04
CA THR A 33 0.28 6.86 -16.81
C THR A 33 -0.35 7.34 -15.51
N HIS A 34 0.44 7.37 -14.44
CA HIS A 34 0.00 7.85 -13.13
C HIS A 34 -0.38 9.33 -13.16
N ASP A 35 0.47 10.20 -13.69
CA ASP A 35 0.19 11.65 -13.76
C ASP A 35 -1.08 11.93 -14.56
N ALA A 36 -1.33 11.15 -15.61
CA ALA A 36 -2.56 11.21 -16.38
C ALA A 36 -3.78 10.65 -15.62
N TYR A 37 -3.61 9.59 -14.83
CA TYR A 37 -4.64 9.07 -13.95
C TYR A 37 -4.98 10.06 -12.83
N ASP A 38 -3.99 10.63 -12.16
CA ASP A 38 -4.17 11.65 -11.11
C ASP A 38 -4.86 12.89 -11.67
N ALA A 39 -4.46 13.37 -12.85
CA ALA A 39 -5.13 14.48 -13.53
C ALA A 39 -6.58 14.12 -13.89
N LEU A 40 -6.81 12.92 -14.42
CA LEU A 40 -8.15 12.42 -14.74
C LEU A 40 -9.01 12.35 -13.47
N ILE A 41 -8.55 11.72 -12.40
CA ILE A 41 -9.25 11.63 -11.12
C ILE A 41 -9.49 13.03 -10.56
N HIS A 42 -8.49 13.90 -10.55
CA HIS A 42 -8.66 15.27 -10.06
C HIS A 42 -9.73 16.05 -10.82
N ASP A 43 -9.76 15.94 -12.16
CA ASP A 43 -10.76 16.60 -13.01
C ASP A 43 -12.16 15.97 -12.81
N LEU A 44 -12.24 14.64 -12.74
CA LEU A 44 -13.48 13.90 -12.49
C LEU A 44 -14.09 14.18 -11.11
N TRP A 45 -13.26 14.44 -10.09
CA TRP A 45 -13.72 14.77 -8.74
C TRP A 45 -14.21 16.22 -8.61
N HIS A 46 -13.89 17.11 -9.55
CA HIS A 46 -14.36 18.50 -9.57
C HIS A 46 -15.60 18.71 -10.45
N GLU A 47 -15.82 17.87 -11.45
CA GLU A 47 -17.05 17.86 -12.24
C GLU A 47 -18.11 16.99 -11.55
N ARG A 48 -19.04 17.66 -10.86
CA ARG A 48 -20.10 17.08 -9.99
C ARG A 48 -21.06 16.06 -10.62
N ASP A 49 -20.93 15.75 -11.91
CA ASP A 49 -21.85 14.89 -12.65
C ASP A 49 -21.20 13.60 -13.20
N PHE A 50 -19.93 13.34 -12.88
CA PHE A 50 -19.25 12.11 -13.32
C PHE A 50 -19.11 11.12 -12.16
N VAL A 51 -19.85 10.01 -12.23
CA VAL A 51 -19.57 8.80 -11.44
C VAL A 51 -18.62 7.99 -12.29
N PRO A 52 -17.34 7.78 -11.91
CA PRO A 52 -16.51 6.82 -12.60
C PRO A 52 -17.21 5.47 -12.46
N ALA A 53 -17.78 4.95 -13.54
CA ALA A 53 -18.12 3.54 -13.58
C ALA A 53 -16.83 2.80 -13.23
N ASP A 54 -16.89 1.90 -12.24
CA ASP A 54 -15.88 1.05 -11.58
C ASP A 54 -14.74 0.41 -12.44
N GLU A 55 -14.28 1.04 -13.53
CA GLU A 55 -13.64 0.40 -14.67
C GLU A 55 -12.58 1.28 -15.38
N ALA A 56 -12.00 2.28 -14.70
CA ALA A 56 -10.74 2.87 -15.16
C ALA A 56 -9.60 1.90 -14.84
N PHE A 57 -9.33 0.96 -15.76
CA PHE A 57 -8.29 -0.06 -15.60
C PHE A 57 -6.96 0.44 -16.15
N MET A 58 -6.02 0.72 -15.25
CA MET A 58 -4.62 0.94 -15.61
C MET A 58 -3.91 -0.42 -15.74
N SER A 59 -3.50 -0.76 -16.96
CA SER A 59 -2.67 -1.94 -17.24
C SER A 59 -1.22 -1.50 -17.43
N CYS A 60 -0.35 -1.92 -16.51
CA CYS A 60 1.09 -1.86 -16.68
C CYS A 60 1.63 -3.27 -16.84
N GLU A 61 2.66 -3.44 -17.66
CA GLU A 61 3.47 -4.66 -17.75
C GLU A 61 3.82 -5.20 -16.34
N PRO A 62 3.84 -6.53 -16.16
CA PRO A 62 4.09 -7.11 -14.84
C PRO A 62 5.52 -6.79 -14.40
N VAL A 63 5.68 -6.00 -13.34
CA VAL A 63 6.96 -5.89 -12.63
C VAL A 63 7.29 -7.26 -12.05
N ALA A 64 8.52 -7.75 -12.20
CA ALA A 64 8.90 -9.07 -11.71
C ALA A 64 8.69 -9.19 -10.19
N VAL A 65 8.12 -10.32 -9.72
CA VAL A 65 8.00 -10.64 -8.29
C VAL A 65 9.38 -10.81 -7.69
N ASP A 66 9.71 -10.04 -6.65
CA ASP A 66 10.91 -10.28 -5.84
C ASP A 66 10.64 -11.35 -4.77
N GLY A 67 10.65 -12.61 -5.19
CA GLY A 67 10.44 -13.75 -4.30
C GLY A 67 11.50 -13.86 -3.20
N ALA A 68 12.71 -13.33 -3.43
CA ALA A 68 13.76 -13.32 -2.43
C ALA A 68 13.45 -12.28 -1.33
N LEU A 69 12.96 -11.10 -1.69
CA LEU A 69 12.49 -10.11 -0.72
C LEU A 69 11.27 -10.61 0.07
N ILE A 70 10.31 -11.26 -0.59
CA ILE A 70 9.15 -11.87 0.11
C ILE A 70 9.61 -12.87 1.18
N ALA A 71 10.52 -13.78 0.83
CA ALA A 71 11.05 -14.75 1.80
C ALA A 71 11.76 -14.07 2.98
N ARG A 72 12.51 -12.99 2.73
CA ARG A 72 13.16 -12.20 3.79
C ARG A 72 12.14 -11.50 4.71
N ILE A 73 11.05 -10.98 4.16
CA ILE A 73 9.94 -10.41 4.92
C ILE A 73 9.31 -11.47 5.81
N GLU A 74 8.95 -12.61 5.23
CA GLU A 74 8.32 -13.72 5.96
C GLU A 74 9.19 -14.20 7.12
N GLU A 75 10.50 -14.35 6.91
CA GLU A 75 11.42 -14.81 7.95
C GLU A 75 11.67 -13.76 9.03
N ALA A 76 11.84 -12.48 8.68
CA ALA A 76 12.13 -11.43 9.65
C ALA A 76 10.93 -11.07 10.55
N PHE A 77 9.72 -11.30 10.07
CA PHE A 77 8.48 -11.02 10.81
C PHE A 77 7.75 -12.29 11.26
N ALA A 78 8.41 -13.45 11.19
CA ALA A 78 7.86 -14.69 11.71
C ALA A 78 7.51 -14.58 13.21
N GLY A 79 6.29 -14.97 13.57
CA GLY A 79 5.83 -15.01 14.96
C GLY A 79 5.57 -13.65 15.60
N VAL A 80 5.50 -12.54 14.82
CA VAL A 80 5.03 -11.26 15.34
C VAL A 80 3.60 -11.43 15.86
N PRO A 81 3.31 -11.12 17.14
CA PRO A 81 1.99 -11.33 17.69
C PRO A 81 0.99 -10.29 17.16
N ARG A 82 -0.27 -10.68 17.09
CA ARG A 82 -1.38 -9.76 16.75
C ARG A 82 -1.51 -8.67 17.81
N GLY A 83 -1.84 -7.45 17.37
CA GLY A 83 -2.21 -6.35 18.26
C GLY A 83 -3.59 -6.54 18.91
N ARG A 84 -3.97 -5.57 19.74
CA ARG A 84 -5.32 -5.52 20.31
C ARG A 84 -6.35 -5.18 19.24
N ILE A 85 -6.03 -4.19 18.41
CA ILE A 85 -6.88 -3.69 17.33
C ILE A 85 -6.45 -4.38 16.03
N GLY A 86 -7.38 -5.12 15.42
CA GLY A 86 -7.17 -5.71 14.10
C GLY A 86 -7.43 -4.72 12.96
N ILE A 87 -7.14 -5.11 11.73
CA ILE A 87 -7.24 -4.22 10.57
C ILE A 87 -8.70 -3.89 10.20
N ARG A 88 -9.64 -4.82 10.37
CA ARG A 88 -11.06 -4.56 10.12
C ARG A 88 -11.67 -3.73 11.24
N GLU A 89 -11.31 -4.01 12.49
CA GLU A 89 -11.69 -3.19 13.65
C GLU A 89 -11.19 -1.74 13.47
N ALA A 90 -9.97 -1.55 12.99
CA ALA A 90 -9.43 -0.23 12.66
C ALA A 90 -10.24 0.49 11.57
N GLY A 91 -10.73 -0.23 10.56
CA GLY A 91 -11.67 0.31 9.56
C GLY A 91 -13.00 0.74 10.16
N ALA A 92 -13.56 -0.05 11.07
CA ALA A 92 -14.77 0.33 11.78
C ALA A 92 -14.59 1.59 12.64
N ILE A 93 -13.42 1.76 13.26
CA ILE A 93 -13.06 2.98 14.02
C ILE A 93 -12.97 4.19 13.08
N ASP A 94 -12.35 4.04 11.91
CA ASP A 94 -12.25 5.14 10.93
C ASP A 94 -13.62 5.63 10.46
N LEU A 95 -14.53 4.68 10.19
CA LEU A 95 -15.93 4.93 9.86
C LEU A 95 -16.75 5.52 11.02
N ARG A 96 -16.13 5.69 12.20
CA ARG A 96 -16.74 6.22 13.43
C ARG A 96 -17.94 5.38 13.90
N LEU A 97 -17.90 4.07 13.64
CA LEU A 97 -18.89 3.15 14.19
C LEU A 97 -18.71 3.06 15.70
N ALA A 98 -19.82 3.02 16.42
CA ALA A 98 -19.79 2.87 17.86
C ALA A 98 -19.48 1.42 18.24
N GLU A 99 -18.84 1.18 19.39
CA GLU A 99 -18.44 -0.17 19.82
C GLU A 99 -19.61 -1.16 19.98
N HIS A 100 -20.83 -0.65 20.13
CA HIS A 100 -22.06 -1.44 20.24
C HIS A 100 -22.81 -1.60 18.92
N ASP A 101 -22.29 -1.01 17.84
CA ASP A 101 -22.82 -1.21 16.49
C ASP A 101 -22.57 -2.66 16.06
N ALA A 102 -23.56 -3.28 15.42
CA ALA A 102 -23.45 -4.64 14.93
C ALA A 102 -22.33 -4.78 13.88
N GLU A 103 -22.11 -3.75 13.06
CA GLU A 103 -21.05 -3.73 12.05
C GLU A 103 -19.67 -3.64 12.71
N TYR A 104 -19.51 -2.82 13.76
CA TYR A 104 -18.28 -2.75 14.53
C TYR A 104 -17.95 -4.10 15.19
N VAL A 105 -18.94 -4.72 15.83
CA VAL A 105 -18.76 -6.02 16.49
C VAL A 105 -18.40 -7.10 15.46
N SER A 106 -19.06 -7.12 14.29
CA SER A 106 -18.73 -8.06 13.21
C SER A 106 -17.30 -7.87 12.72
N ALA A 107 -16.87 -6.63 12.46
CA ALA A 107 -15.51 -6.33 12.00
C ALA A 107 -14.45 -6.83 13.00
N ARG A 108 -14.68 -6.57 14.30
CA ARG A 108 -13.80 -7.05 15.37
C ARG A 108 -13.80 -8.58 15.47
N ASP A 109 -14.95 -9.22 15.33
CA ASP A 109 -15.09 -10.67 15.38
C ASP A 109 -14.47 -11.38 14.17
N GLU A 110 -14.34 -10.68 13.04
CA GLU A 110 -13.71 -11.19 11.81
C GLU A 110 -12.18 -11.09 11.81
N ASP A 111 -11.58 -10.24 12.64
CA ASP A 111 -10.13 -10.13 12.83
C ASP A 111 -9.55 -11.31 13.64
N ARG A 112 -9.67 -12.53 13.09
CA ARG A 112 -9.28 -13.80 13.73
C ARG A 112 -7.86 -14.24 13.39
N GLU A 113 -7.21 -13.57 12.45
CA GLU A 113 -5.90 -13.95 11.95
C GLU A 113 -4.85 -13.85 13.07
N THR A 114 -4.24 -14.98 13.41
CA THR A 114 -3.11 -15.04 14.36
C THR A 114 -1.76 -14.95 13.67
N ASP A 115 -1.75 -15.12 12.35
CA ASP A 115 -0.59 -14.99 11.48
C ASP A 115 -0.91 -13.92 10.43
N TRP A 116 -0.04 -12.91 10.32
CA TRP A 116 -0.25 -11.80 9.40
C TRP A 116 -0.26 -12.24 7.93
N ARG A 117 0.29 -13.43 7.62
CA ARG A 117 0.27 -14.02 6.27
C ARG A 117 -1.11 -14.47 5.83
N ASP A 118 -2.03 -14.66 6.77
CA ASP A 118 -3.39 -15.12 6.53
C ASP A 118 -4.37 -13.96 6.31
N ILE A 119 -3.93 -12.70 6.44
CA ILE A 119 -4.76 -11.53 6.14
C ILE A 119 -5.10 -11.55 4.64
N PRO A 120 -6.40 -11.58 4.26
CA PRO A 120 -6.79 -11.59 2.86
C PRO A 120 -6.33 -10.33 2.11
N ASN A 121 -6.00 -10.48 0.83
CA ASN A 121 -5.59 -9.35 -0.01
C ASN A 121 -6.70 -8.29 -0.10
N GLU A 122 -7.95 -8.70 -0.07
CA GLU A 122 -9.13 -7.83 -0.09
C GLU A 122 -9.17 -6.89 1.12
N VAL A 123 -8.69 -7.39 2.27
CA VAL A 123 -8.63 -6.64 3.51
C VAL A 123 -7.47 -5.66 3.49
N LEU A 124 -6.32 -6.08 2.96
CA LEU A 124 -5.16 -5.19 2.75
C LEU A 124 -5.45 -4.10 1.71
N ALA A 125 -6.27 -4.41 0.70
CA ALA A 125 -6.63 -3.52 -0.39
C ALA A 125 -7.67 -2.47 -0.05
N HIS A 126 -8.32 -2.57 1.11
CA HIS A 126 -9.53 -1.81 1.40
C HIS A 126 -9.29 -0.30 1.50
N ASP A 127 -8.83 0.18 2.65
CA ASP A 127 -8.55 1.61 2.87
C ASP A 127 -7.33 1.73 3.79
N PRO A 128 -6.23 2.38 3.37
CA PRO A 128 -5.10 2.59 4.25
C PRO A 128 -5.34 3.65 5.35
N SER A 129 -6.49 4.34 5.35
CA SER A 129 -6.94 5.19 6.46
C SER A 129 -7.05 4.44 7.80
N VAL A 130 -7.00 3.10 7.78
CA VAL A 130 -7.01 2.25 8.98
C VAL A 130 -5.72 2.34 9.81
N PHE A 131 -4.59 2.68 9.20
CA PHE A 131 -3.28 2.63 9.88
C PHE A 131 -3.14 3.50 11.15
N PRO A 132 -3.67 4.74 11.22
CA PRO A 132 -3.70 5.53 12.45
C PRO A 132 -4.46 4.91 13.62
N HIS A 133 -5.41 4.00 13.34
CA HIS A 133 -6.30 3.41 14.34
C HIS A 133 -5.76 2.09 14.89
N LEU A 134 -4.73 1.52 14.27
CA LEU A 134 -4.00 0.38 14.81
C LEU A 134 -3.23 0.79 16.07
N ASP A 135 -3.14 -0.11 17.04
CA ASP A 135 -2.15 0.02 18.11
C ASP A 135 -0.73 -0.31 17.58
N ASP A 136 0.30 0.03 18.35
CA ASP A 136 1.69 -0.13 17.90
C ASP A 136 2.02 -1.59 17.54
N GLN A 137 1.44 -2.55 18.27
CA GLN A 137 1.59 -3.97 18.00
C GLN A 137 0.79 -4.41 16.75
N GLY A 138 -0.41 -3.88 16.54
CA GLY A 138 -1.24 -4.13 15.37
C GLY A 138 -0.60 -3.58 14.10
N PHE A 139 0.00 -2.38 14.16
CA PHE A 139 0.77 -1.83 13.06
C PHE A 139 1.97 -2.72 12.72
N LYS A 140 2.75 -3.16 13.72
CA LYS A 140 3.85 -4.10 13.52
C LYS A 140 3.40 -5.43 12.90
N PHE A 141 2.21 -5.91 13.27
CA PHE A 141 1.62 -7.14 12.74
C PHE A 141 1.19 -6.98 11.27
N VAL A 142 0.57 -5.86 10.90
CA VAL A 142 0.07 -5.60 9.54
C VAL A 142 1.19 -5.18 8.57
N LEU A 143 2.23 -4.50 9.06
CA LEU A 143 3.38 -4.05 8.28
C LEU A 143 3.96 -5.10 7.31
N PRO A 144 4.33 -6.33 7.74
CA PRO A 144 4.84 -7.35 6.83
C PRO A 144 3.80 -7.88 5.83
N ALA A 145 2.52 -7.90 6.19
CA ALA A 145 1.45 -8.30 5.27
C ALA A 145 1.34 -7.32 4.10
N VAL A 146 1.36 -6.02 4.40
CA VAL A 146 1.37 -4.96 3.37
C VAL A 146 2.65 -5.02 2.54
N MET A 147 3.84 -5.12 3.17
CA MET A 147 5.10 -5.21 2.42
C MET A 147 5.13 -6.42 1.48
N ARG A 148 4.66 -7.59 1.93
CA ARG A 148 4.56 -8.81 1.12
C ARG A 148 3.57 -8.62 -0.02
N TRP A 149 2.37 -8.11 0.26
CA TRP A 149 1.31 -7.94 -0.73
C TRP A 149 1.68 -6.93 -1.83
N THR A 150 2.40 -5.87 -1.46
CA THR A 150 2.83 -4.81 -2.38
C THR A 150 4.00 -5.22 -3.27
N VAL A 151 4.78 -6.23 -2.86
CA VAL A 151 5.87 -6.84 -3.67
C VAL A 151 5.37 -8.03 -4.51
N ALA A 152 4.31 -8.72 -4.07
CA ALA A 152 3.68 -9.80 -4.82
C ALA A 152 2.90 -9.23 -6.02
N VAL A 153 2.87 -9.90 -7.18
CA VAL A 153 2.20 -9.41 -8.40
C VAL A 153 0.91 -10.19 -8.62
N ALA A 154 -0.21 -9.48 -8.68
CA ALA A 154 -1.38 -9.86 -9.47
C ALA A 154 -1.93 -8.58 -10.10
N PHE A 155 -2.22 -8.64 -11.39
CA PHE A 155 -2.67 -7.53 -12.24
C PHE A 155 -3.96 -6.84 -11.77
N ASP A 156 -4.72 -7.46 -10.85
CA ASP A 156 -6.11 -7.10 -10.59
C ASP A 156 -6.31 -5.92 -9.62
N ARG A 157 -5.26 -5.43 -8.95
CA ARG A 157 -5.37 -4.39 -7.89
C ARG A 157 -4.18 -3.43 -7.80
N PHE A 158 -3.66 -3.00 -8.95
CA PHE A 158 -2.51 -2.09 -8.98
C PHE A 158 -2.76 -0.79 -8.19
N LEU A 159 -3.94 -0.17 -8.36
CA LEU A 159 -4.30 1.09 -7.70
C LEU A 159 -4.43 0.93 -6.17
N ASP A 160 -5.05 -0.15 -5.70
CA ASP A 160 -5.18 -0.43 -4.26
C ASP A 160 -3.80 -0.60 -3.63
N ARG A 161 -2.93 -1.39 -4.27
CA ARG A 161 -1.56 -1.63 -3.78
C ARG A 161 -0.75 -0.36 -3.75
N TRP A 162 -0.87 0.48 -4.76
CA TRP A 162 -0.20 1.76 -4.79
C TRP A 162 -0.69 2.69 -3.67
N THR A 163 -2.00 2.82 -3.51
CA THR A 163 -2.62 3.67 -2.47
C THR A 163 -2.16 3.23 -1.09
N VAL A 164 -2.21 1.93 -0.83
CA VAL A 164 -1.78 1.34 0.44
C VAL A 164 -0.27 1.46 0.66
N SER A 165 0.54 1.25 -0.38
CA SER A 165 1.99 1.41 -0.28
C SER A 165 2.38 2.87 -0.02
N ARG A 166 1.71 3.82 -0.68
CA ARG A 166 1.95 5.25 -0.50
C ARG A 166 1.55 5.71 0.89
N ALA A 167 0.44 5.21 1.41
CA ALA A 167 0.07 5.45 2.80
C ALA A 167 1.09 4.83 3.76
N LEU A 168 1.53 3.60 3.52
CA LEU A 168 2.58 2.98 4.33
C LEU A 168 3.87 3.80 4.30
N LEU A 169 4.28 4.31 3.13
CA LEU A 169 5.40 5.25 3.03
C LEU A 169 5.20 6.49 3.87
N PHE A 170 4.00 7.08 3.87
CA PHE A 170 3.70 8.23 4.72
C PHE A 170 3.96 7.93 6.21
N PHE A 171 3.56 6.75 6.71
CA PHE A 171 3.87 6.36 8.09
C PHE A 171 5.35 6.06 8.35
N LEU A 172 6.07 5.53 7.35
CA LEU A 172 7.48 5.21 7.46
C LEU A 172 8.41 6.44 7.29
N LEU A 173 7.96 7.45 6.54
CA LEU A 173 8.80 8.54 6.04
C LEU A 173 8.35 9.93 6.51
N ASP A 174 7.05 10.16 6.74
CA ASP A 174 6.47 11.50 6.98
C ASP A 174 6.13 11.79 8.45
N GLY A 175 6.84 11.11 9.36
CA GLY A 175 6.61 11.23 10.81
C GLY A 175 7.89 11.35 11.63
N ASP A 176 7.90 10.60 12.73
CA ASP A 176 9.02 10.49 13.65
C ASP A 176 10.30 9.96 12.97
N SER A 177 11.47 10.20 13.57
CA SER A 177 12.72 9.64 13.03
C SER A 177 12.67 8.10 12.96
N PRO A 178 13.34 7.45 11.99
CA PRO A 178 13.35 6.00 11.87
C PRO A 178 13.69 5.27 13.17
N ALA A 179 14.63 5.82 13.96
CA ALA A 179 14.99 5.26 15.27
C ALA A 179 13.84 5.30 16.29
N ARG A 180 13.00 6.35 16.24
CA ARG A 180 11.83 6.46 17.11
C ARG A 180 10.72 5.53 16.65
N LEU A 181 10.47 5.42 15.34
CA LEU A 181 9.52 4.45 14.78
C LEU A 181 9.93 3.00 15.09
N ALA A 182 11.19 2.64 14.86
CA ALA A 182 11.73 1.33 15.18
C ALA A 182 11.61 1.00 16.67
N ARG A 183 11.83 1.97 17.58
CA ARG A 183 11.58 1.77 19.01
C ARG A 183 10.10 1.62 19.33
N ARG A 184 9.24 2.46 18.74
CA ARG A 184 7.79 2.46 18.96
C ARG A 184 7.18 1.11 18.60
N TRP A 185 7.58 0.54 17.47
CA TRP A 185 7.09 -0.76 17.00
C TRP A 185 8.01 -1.92 17.39
N GLU A 186 8.99 -1.68 18.26
CA GLU A 186 9.95 -2.67 18.75
C GLU A 186 10.60 -3.51 17.62
N LEU A 187 10.96 -2.85 16.51
CA LEU A 187 11.56 -3.53 15.36
C LEU A 187 12.97 -4.01 15.70
N SER A 188 13.23 -5.29 15.45
CA SER A 188 14.58 -5.84 15.54
C SER A 188 15.49 -5.30 14.43
N PRO A 189 16.84 -5.34 14.58
CA PRO A 189 17.76 -4.99 13.51
C PRO A 189 17.44 -5.68 12.18
N ARG A 190 17.07 -6.97 12.26
CA ARG A 190 16.68 -7.78 11.11
C ARG A 190 15.42 -7.23 10.41
N GLN A 191 14.41 -6.82 11.19
CA GLN A 191 13.18 -6.24 10.66
C GLN A 191 13.44 -4.88 10.01
N VAL A 192 14.27 -4.03 10.64
CA VAL A 192 14.70 -2.74 10.07
C VAL A 192 15.39 -2.94 8.71
N ALA A 193 16.31 -3.91 8.60
CA ALA A 193 17.01 -4.20 7.35
C ALA A 193 16.06 -4.65 6.23
N VAL A 194 14.99 -5.37 6.57
CA VAL A 194 13.95 -5.76 5.61
C VAL A 194 13.08 -4.58 5.19
N VAL A 195 12.71 -3.70 6.12
CA VAL A 195 11.98 -2.45 5.80
C VAL A 195 12.78 -1.61 4.81
N VAL A 196 14.10 -1.47 5.02
CA VAL A 196 15.00 -0.80 4.07
C VAL A 196 14.98 -1.47 2.70
N ALA A 197 15.10 -2.80 2.64
CA ALA A 197 15.08 -3.52 1.37
C ALA A 197 13.74 -3.36 0.63
N TRP A 198 12.63 -3.32 1.35
CA TRP A 198 11.31 -3.02 0.79
C TRP A 198 11.21 -1.58 0.26
N LEU A 199 11.69 -0.60 1.04
CA LEU A 199 11.74 0.81 0.61
C LEU A 199 12.58 0.97 -0.67
N ASP A 200 13.71 0.27 -0.76
CA ASP A 200 14.57 0.27 -1.94
C ASP A 200 13.90 -0.35 -3.16
N ALA A 201 13.19 -1.48 -2.99
CA ALA A 201 12.43 -2.10 -4.06
C ALA A 201 11.28 -1.19 -4.53
N TYR A 202 10.57 -0.57 -3.58
CA TYR A 202 9.44 0.31 -3.86
C TYR A 202 9.88 1.60 -4.58
N LEU A 203 10.88 2.33 -4.08
CA LEU A 203 11.41 3.54 -4.74
C LEU A 203 12.22 3.22 -6.01
N GLY A 204 12.80 2.02 -6.07
CA GLY A 204 13.50 1.48 -7.24
C GLY A 204 12.60 1.35 -8.47
N SER A 205 11.30 1.13 -8.26
CA SER A 205 10.27 1.00 -9.32
C SER A 205 10.00 2.28 -10.13
N LYS A 206 10.76 3.36 -9.89
CA LYS A 206 10.77 4.64 -10.63
C LYS A 206 9.50 5.49 -10.51
N MET A 207 8.48 5.06 -9.78
CA MET A 207 7.19 5.78 -9.70
C MET A 207 7.14 6.92 -8.68
N LEU A 208 8.11 7.03 -7.77
CA LEU A 208 8.14 8.12 -6.77
C LEU A 208 9.59 8.38 -6.35
N ARG A 209 10.28 9.26 -7.07
CA ARG A 209 11.56 9.83 -6.61
C ARG A 209 11.41 11.33 -6.48
N ASP A 210 10.79 11.78 -5.40
CA ASP A 210 11.13 13.11 -4.92
C ASP A 210 12.46 13.04 -4.14
N ALA A 211 13.20 14.15 -4.09
CA ALA A 211 14.50 14.18 -3.41
C ALA A 211 14.40 13.97 -1.88
N ASN A 212 13.20 14.21 -1.32
CA ASN A 212 12.93 14.15 0.11
C ASN A 212 12.76 12.69 0.56
N ASP A 213 12.08 11.85 -0.24
CA ASP A 213 11.92 10.41 -0.02
C ASP A 213 13.26 9.70 -0.04
N VAL A 214 14.17 10.09 -0.95
CA VAL A 214 15.54 9.54 -0.99
C VAL A 214 16.28 9.85 0.30
N GLU A 215 16.25 11.11 0.76
CA GLU A 215 16.89 11.50 2.03
C GLU A 215 16.30 10.74 3.23
N ARG A 216 14.97 10.57 3.25
CA ARG A 216 14.27 9.86 4.33
C ARG A 216 14.63 8.38 4.37
N VAL A 217 14.79 7.73 3.22
CA VAL A 217 15.26 6.34 3.14
C VAL A 217 16.73 6.22 3.57
N GLU A 218 17.59 7.19 3.30
CA GLU A 218 18.97 7.18 3.82
C GLU A 218 19.03 7.16 5.35
N ARG A 219 18.05 7.77 6.02
CA ARG A 219 17.94 7.71 7.49
C ARG A 219 17.62 6.29 7.97
N TRP A 220 16.79 5.56 7.24
CA TRP A 220 16.51 4.14 7.51
C TRP A 220 17.74 3.26 7.23
N ARG A 221 18.49 3.51 6.14
CA ARG A 221 19.76 2.82 5.84
C ARG A 221 20.80 3.03 6.92
N THR A 222 20.94 4.26 7.40
CA THR A 222 21.85 4.61 8.50
C THR A 222 21.46 3.86 9.78
N LEU A 223 20.18 3.79 10.11
CA LEU A 223 19.72 3.02 11.26
C LEU A 223 20.08 1.53 11.14
N ALA A 224 19.83 0.94 9.96
CA ALA A 224 20.12 -0.47 9.71
C ALA A 224 21.61 -0.79 9.88
N SER A 225 22.51 0.06 9.37
CA SER A 225 23.96 -0.17 9.47
C SER A 225 24.53 0.00 10.88
N THR A 226 23.84 0.76 11.76
CA THR A 226 24.23 0.88 13.17
C THR A 226 23.73 -0.24 14.07
N ALA A 227 22.87 -1.12 13.55
CA ALA A 227 22.21 -2.17 14.31
C ALA A 227 22.82 -3.57 14.09
N GLU A 228 23.79 -3.69 13.18
CA GLU A 228 24.65 -4.85 12.94
C GLU A 228 25.89 -4.85 13.86
#